data_AF-L1IGU0-F1
#
_entry.id   AF-L1IGU0-F1
#
_cell.length_a   1.000
_cell.length_b   1.000
_cell.length_c   1.000
_cell.angle_alpha   90.00
_cell.angle_beta   90.00
_cell.angle_gamma   90.00
#
_symmetry.space_group_name_H-M   'P 1'
#
loop_
_entity.id
_entity.type
_entity.pdbx_description
1 polymer ?
#
loop_
_entity_poly.entity_id
_entity_poly.type
_entity_poly.pdbx_seq_one_letter_code
_entity_poly.pdbx_strand_id
1 'polypeptide(L)'
;MSGKAISESFDTYTKMYPQVQAAINFAMKELIAKRPADPFSFLSEKLREANIFIKVEAIHMRNCAMKIQARARGMRDRQKVARQKETKAKEAAALKIQSRQRGIKAREMGCRSKHRRSNMLVWLYGLFERIRNKQGVESQVLMKYLQCDPDTVQSLDLPRKYYTYPSFFQQNATAAIPVLAETPSKTLDWSDFSALFGLSPEEAEETRKQHAAVQIQATSSISELRETDGEGRCRRFSEDEGREKR
;
A
#
# COMPACT_ATOMS: atom_id res chain seq x y z
N MET A 1 37.57 -92.04 37.27
CA MET A 1 38.98 -92.30 36.92
C MET A 1 39.48 -91.11 36.11
N SER A 2 40.55 -90.46 36.55
CA SER A 2 41.04 -89.23 35.93
C SER A 2 41.67 -89.54 34.56
N GLY A 3 41.46 -88.68 33.56
CA GLY A 3 41.94 -88.90 32.19
C GLY A 3 43.46 -89.09 32.06
N LYS A 4 44.23 -88.69 33.09
CA LYS A 4 45.68 -88.92 33.16
C LYS A 4 46.06 -90.40 33.30
N ALA A 5 45.30 -91.17 34.09
CA ALA A 5 45.58 -92.61 34.24
C ALA A 5 45.32 -93.40 32.95
N ILE A 6 44.40 -92.91 32.11
CA ILE A 6 44.07 -93.51 30.81
C ILE A 6 45.15 -93.16 29.77
N SER A 7 45.73 -91.95 29.80
CA SER A 7 46.81 -91.61 28.86
C SER A 7 48.10 -92.36 29.20
N GLU A 8 48.45 -92.49 30.48
CA GLU A 8 49.67 -93.19 30.91
C GLU A 8 49.62 -94.70 30.57
N SER A 9 48.46 -95.34 30.73
CA SER A 9 48.27 -96.74 30.34
C SER A 9 48.33 -96.93 28.81
N PHE A 10 47.80 -95.98 28.05
CA PHE A 10 47.87 -95.99 26.58
C PHE A 10 49.31 -95.76 26.05
N ASP A 11 50.06 -94.84 26.67
CA ASP A 11 51.47 -94.58 26.34
C ASP A 11 52.37 -95.79 26.65
N THR A 12 52.02 -96.55 27.69
CA THR A 12 52.74 -97.78 28.03
C THR A 12 52.41 -98.89 27.02
N TYR A 13 51.14 -98.99 26.59
CA TYR A 13 50.69 -99.95 25.59
C TYR A 13 51.30 -99.69 24.20
N THR A 14 51.36 -98.44 23.76
CA THR A 14 51.96 -98.05 22.47
C THR A 14 53.47 -98.28 22.42
N LYS A 15 54.17 -98.17 23.55
CA LYS A 15 55.59 -98.54 23.66
C LYS A 15 55.83 -100.05 23.53
N MET A 16 54.90 -100.88 24.00
CA MET A 16 55.01 -102.34 23.89
C MET A 16 54.73 -102.87 22.48
N TYR A 17 54.02 -102.11 21.64
CA TYR A 17 53.65 -102.51 20.28
C TYR A 17 54.04 -101.47 19.23
N PRO A 18 55.29 -101.46 18.74
CA PRO A 18 55.79 -100.45 17.81
C PRO A 18 55.04 -100.41 16.47
N GLN A 19 54.47 -101.54 16.01
CA GLN A 19 53.58 -101.56 14.85
C GLN A 19 52.31 -100.70 15.03
N VAL A 20 51.77 -100.62 16.24
CA VAL A 20 50.60 -99.81 16.55
C VAL A 20 50.96 -98.32 16.54
N GLN A 21 52.12 -97.96 17.10
CA GLN A 21 52.62 -96.59 17.04
C GLN A 21 52.87 -96.13 15.59
N ALA A 22 53.45 -97.01 14.75
CA ALA A 22 53.68 -96.72 13.34
C ALA A 22 52.35 -96.53 12.57
N ALA A 23 51.35 -97.37 12.82
CA ALA A 23 50.03 -97.25 12.22
C ALA A 23 49.31 -95.96 12.65
N ILE A 24 49.40 -95.59 13.93
CA ILE A 24 48.85 -94.33 14.45
C ILE A 24 49.55 -93.13 13.81
N ASN A 25 50.88 -93.14 13.72
CA ASN A 25 51.65 -92.06 13.10
C ASN A 25 51.35 -91.93 11.60
N PHE A 26 51.18 -93.06 10.90
CA PHE A 26 50.79 -93.07 9.48
C PHE A 26 49.37 -92.50 9.28
N ALA A 27 48.41 -92.95 10.08
CA ALA A 27 47.04 -92.44 10.05
C ALA A 27 46.98 -90.94 10.38
N MET A 28 47.75 -90.49 11.38
CA MET A 28 47.88 -89.06 11.72
C MET A 28 48.48 -88.26 10.55
N LYS A 29 49.50 -88.78 9.88
CA LYS A 29 50.14 -88.11 8.74
C LYS A 29 49.19 -87.98 7.54
N GLU A 30 48.43 -89.02 7.22
CA GLU A 30 47.37 -88.95 6.21
C GLU A 30 46.29 -87.92 6.58
N LEU A 31 45.88 -87.89 7.85
CA LEU A 31 44.85 -86.99 8.33
C LEU A 31 45.31 -85.52 8.29
N ILE A 32 46.58 -85.27 8.62
CA ILE A 32 47.22 -83.94 8.50
C ILE A 32 47.36 -83.53 7.03
N ALA A 33 47.75 -84.45 6.14
CA ALA A 33 47.89 -84.17 4.71
C ALA A 33 46.55 -83.86 4.02
N LYS A 34 45.45 -84.45 4.50
CA LYS A 34 44.08 -84.19 4.02
C LYS A 34 43.44 -82.95 4.67
N ARG A 35 44.06 -82.35 5.71
CA ARG A 35 43.50 -81.19 6.41
C ARG A 35 43.80 -79.90 5.62
N PRO A 36 42.79 -79.05 5.33
CA PRO A 36 43.05 -77.74 4.71
C PRO A 36 43.90 -76.86 5.64
N ALA A 37 44.79 -76.06 5.05
CA ALA A 37 45.80 -75.25 5.76
C ALA A 37 45.20 -74.30 6.83
N ASP A 38 43.96 -73.86 6.65
CA ASP A 38 43.17 -73.22 7.71
C ASP A 38 41.66 -73.54 7.51
N PRO A 39 41.04 -74.37 8.36
CA PRO A 39 39.63 -74.74 8.23
C PRO A 39 38.66 -73.56 8.42
N PHE A 40 39.14 -72.40 8.89
CA PHE A 40 38.33 -71.21 9.12
C PHE A 40 38.50 -70.11 8.05
N SER A 41 39.37 -70.33 7.06
CA SER A 41 39.59 -69.39 5.95
C SER A 41 38.28 -69.02 5.22
N PHE A 42 37.42 -69.99 4.94
CA PHE A 42 36.09 -69.76 4.35
C PHE A 42 35.20 -68.84 5.20
N LEU A 43 35.23 -68.98 6.53
CA LEU A 43 34.45 -68.11 7.41
C LEU A 43 34.98 -66.68 7.38
N SER A 44 36.31 -66.52 7.33
CA SER A 44 36.92 -65.19 7.23
C SER A 44 36.54 -64.46 5.94
N GLU A 45 36.45 -65.19 4.83
CA GLU A 45 36.03 -64.66 3.53
C GLU A 45 34.54 -64.29 3.53
N LYS A 46 33.68 -65.18 4.05
CA LYS A 46 32.24 -64.90 4.21
C LYS A 46 31.96 -63.70 5.11
N LEU A 47 32.70 -63.55 6.22
CA LEU A 47 32.60 -62.38 7.09
C LEU A 47 33.08 -61.10 6.40
N ARG A 48 34.08 -61.18 5.51
CA ARG A 48 34.54 -60.05 4.71
C ARG A 48 33.49 -59.61 3.70
N GLU A 49 32.87 -60.55 2.99
CA GLU A 49 31.76 -60.30 2.06
C GLU A 49 30.57 -59.62 2.76
N ALA A 50 30.14 -60.16 3.90
CA ALA A 50 29.04 -59.59 4.69
C ALA A 50 29.34 -58.15 5.16
N ASN A 51 30.57 -57.91 5.63
CA ASN A 51 30.99 -56.56 6.03
C ASN A 51 31.01 -55.56 4.86
N ILE A 52 31.40 -56.00 3.65
CA ILE A 52 31.35 -55.16 2.46
C ILE A 52 29.89 -54.82 2.14
N PHE A 53 28.98 -55.79 2.16
CA PHE A 53 27.57 -55.58 1.91
C PHE A 53 26.95 -54.55 2.87
N ILE A 54 27.18 -54.71 4.18
CA ILE A 54 26.69 -53.78 5.21
C ILE A 54 27.22 -52.35 4.96
N LYS A 55 28.50 -52.22 4.60
CA LYS A 55 29.09 -50.90 4.30
C LYS A 55 28.48 -50.25 3.06
N VAL A 56 28.26 -51.02 2.00
CA VAL A 56 27.64 -50.53 0.76
C VAL A 56 26.21 -50.08 1.02
N GLU A 57 25.43 -50.87 1.76
CA GLU A 57 24.04 -50.53 2.11
C GLU A 57 23.97 -49.26 2.98
N ALA A 58 24.86 -49.14 3.97
CA ALA A 58 24.96 -47.94 4.80
C ALA A 58 25.30 -46.67 3.98
N ILE A 59 26.23 -46.79 3.03
CA ILE A 59 26.56 -45.70 2.09
C ILE A 59 25.34 -45.35 1.22
N HIS A 60 24.62 -46.35 0.73
CA HIS A 60 23.44 -46.12 -0.10
C HIS A 60 22.33 -45.38 0.66
N MET A 61 22.02 -45.82 1.89
CA MET A 61 21.06 -45.15 2.77
C MET A 61 21.47 -43.71 3.07
N ARG A 62 22.75 -43.47 3.38
CA ARG A 62 23.28 -42.12 3.63
C ARG A 62 23.11 -41.22 2.41
N ASN A 63 23.43 -41.70 1.22
CA ASN A 63 23.28 -40.96 -0.03
C ASN A 63 21.81 -40.64 -0.32
N CYS A 64 20.90 -41.58 -0.11
CA CYS A 64 19.46 -41.37 -0.24
C CYS A 64 18.95 -40.31 0.74
N ALA A 65 19.36 -40.38 2.02
CA ALA A 65 19.01 -39.38 3.02
C ALA A 65 19.53 -37.98 2.64
N MET A 66 20.77 -37.87 2.15
CA MET A 66 21.33 -36.60 1.66
C MET A 66 20.52 -36.03 0.49
N LYS A 67 20.12 -36.87 -0.49
CA LYS A 67 19.29 -36.44 -1.61
C LYS A 67 17.92 -35.92 -1.16
N ILE A 68 17.28 -36.62 -0.21
CA ILE A 68 16.00 -36.19 0.37
C ILE A 68 16.16 -34.84 1.10
N GLN A 69 17.21 -34.68 1.90
CA GLN A 69 17.48 -33.42 2.61
C GLN A 69 17.76 -32.27 1.63
N ALA A 70 18.55 -32.49 0.59
CA ALA A 70 18.83 -31.50 -0.44
C ALA A 70 17.53 -31.07 -1.15
N ARG A 71 16.67 -32.02 -1.53
CA ARG A 71 15.36 -31.72 -2.11
C ARG A 71 14.47 -30.93 -1.15
N ALA A 72 14.42 -31.31 0.12
CA ALA A 72 13.62 -30.62 1.12
C ALA A 72 14.09 -29.18 1.39
N ARG A 73 15.42 -28.94 1.38
CA ARG A 73 16.00 -27.59 1.47
C ARG A 73 15.62 -26.76 0.23
N GLY A 74 15.82 -27.32 -0.97
CA GLY A 74 15.48 -26.63 -2.21
C GLY A 74 13.98 -26.28 -2.33
N MET A 75 13.07 -27.15 -1.87
CA MET A 75 11.64 -26.85 -1.82
C MET A 75 11.33 -25.70 -0.85
N ARG A 76 11.94 -25.69 0.34
CA ARG A 76 11.79 -24.61 1.32
C ARG A 76 12.30 -23.27 0.79
N ASP A 77 13.46 -23.27 0.13
CA ASP A 77 14.05 -22.03 -0.40
C ASP A 77 13.18 -21.44 -1.52
N ARG A 78 12.66 -22.27 -2.43
CA ARG A 78 11.72 -21.83 -3.48
C ARG A 78 10.45 -21.21 -2.88
N GLN A 79 9.89 -21.81 -1.83
CA GLN A 79 8.73 -21.24 -1.13
C GLN A 79 9.06 -19.91 -0.47
N LYS A 80 10.23 -19.78 0.17
CA LYS A 80 10.68 -18.54 0.79
C LYS A 80 10.82 -17.42 -0.24
N VAL A 81 11.45 -17.71 -1.38
CA VAL A 81 11.59 -16.74 -2.49
C VAL A 81 10.23 -16.36 -3.07
N ALA A 82 9.31 -17.31 -3.24
CA ALA A 82 7.96 -17.01 -3.72
C ALA A 82 7.22 -16.03 -2.78
N ARG A 83 7.26 -16.27 -1.46
CA ARG A 83 6.67 -15.36 -0.46
C ARG A 83 7.33 -13.98 -0.46
N GLN A 84 8.64 -13.92 -0.62
CA GLN A 84 9.37 -12.64 -0.74
C GLN A 84 8.99 -11.86 -1.99
N LYS A 85 8.75 -12.55 -3.12
CA LYS A 85 8.25 -11.90 -4.34
C LYS A 85 6.82 -11.37 -4.16
N GLU A 86 5.96 -12.15 -3.52
CA GLU A 86 4.57 -11.75 -3.26
C GLU A 86 4.49 -10.51 -2.34
N THR A 87 5.28 -10.50 -1.26
CA THR A 87 5.36 -9.35 -0.34
C THR A 87 5.86 -8.09 -1.04
N LYS A 88 6.95 -8.19 -1.81
CA LYS A 88 7.45 -7.06 -2.62
C LYS A 88 6.42 -6.57 -3.65
N ALA A 89 5.66 -7.47 -4.27
CA ALA A 89 4.59 -7.10 -5.20
C ALA A 89 3.45 -6.34 -4.49
N LYS A 90 3.06 -6.77 -3.29
CA LYS A 90 2.07 -6.08 -2.45
C LYS A 90 2.55 -4.69 -2.03
N GLU A 91 3.81 -4.56 -1.62
CA GLU A 91 4.43 -3.27 -1.27
C GLU A 91 4.48 -2.32 -2.48
N ALA A 92 4.90 -2.81 -3.65
CA ALA A 92 4.91 -2.01 -4.87
C ALA A 92 3.50 -1.55 -5.28
N ALA A 93 2.49 -2.43 -5.16
CA ALA A 93 1.10 -2.07 -5.41
C ALA A 93 0.60 -1.00 -4.42
N ALA A 94 0.91 -1.14 -3.13
CA ALA A 94 0.56 -0.16 -2.10
C ALA A 94 1.19 1.20 -2.39
N LEU A 95 2.46 1.25 -2.76
CA LEU A 95 3.14 2.49 -3.15
C LEU A 95 2.49 3.16 -4.37
N LYS A 96 2.08 2.37 -5.37
CA LYS A 96 1.37 2.88 -6.55
C LYS A 96 0.01 3.48 -6.17
N ILE A 97 -0.73 2.83 -5.29
CA ILE A 97 -2.02 3.33 -4.78
C ILE A 97 -1.82 4.64 -4.02
N GLN A 98 -0.83 4.70 -3.11
CA GLN A 98 -0.53 5.90 -2.34
C GLN A 98 -0.11 7.07 -3.24
N SER A 99 0.76 6.84 -4.21
CA SER A 99 1.18 7.86 -5.18
C SER A 99 -0.01 8.40 -5.97
N ARG A 100 -0.89 7.52 -6.45
CA ARG A 100 -2.12 7.91 -7.15
C ARG A 100 -3.03 8.77 -6.27
N GLN A 101 -3.24 8.37 -5.01
CA GLN A 101 -4.05 9.14 -4.06
C GLN A 101 -3.46 10.52 -3.76
N ARG A 102 -2.13 10.62 -3.58
CA ARG A 102 -1.45 11.91 -3.41
C ARG A 102 -1.67 12.82 -4.64
N GLY A 103 -1.54 12.28 -5.84
CA GLY A 103 -1.79 13.02 -7.08
C GLY A 103 -3.24 13.47 -7.23
N ILE A 104 -4.22 12.65 -6.83
CA ILE A 104 -5.64 13.04 -6.80
C ILE A 104 -5.86 14.18 -5.82
N LYS A 105 -5.39 14.05 -4.57
CA LYS A 105 -5.52 15.11 -3.55
C LYS A 105 -4.87 16.42 -4.00
N ALA A 106 -3.68 16.37 -4.61
CA ALA A 106 -3.01 17.56 -5.12
C ALA A 106 -3.85 18.27 -6.20
N ARG A 107 -4.42 17.50 -7.14
CA ARG A 107 -5.31 18.04 -8.18
C ARG A 107 -6.60 18.61 -7.59
N GLU A 108 -7.22 17.91 -6.64
CA GLU A 108 -8.43 18.40 -5.94
C GLU A 108 -8.16 19.69 -5.18
N MET A 109 -7.03 19.80 -4.48
CA MET A 109 -6.64 21.02 -3.77
C MET A 109 -6.38 22.18 -4.73
N GLY A 110 -5.72 21.91 -5.87
CA GLY A 110 -5.51 22.88 -6.94
C GLY A 110 -6.83 23.37 -7.54
N CYS A 111 -7.72 22.45 -7.91
CA CYS A 111 -9.05 22.78 -8.46
C CYS A 111 -9.91 23.52 -7.43
N ARG A 112 -9.91 23.12 -6.16
CA ARG A 112 -10.63 23.82 -5.09
C ARG A 112 -10.13 25.24 -4.89
N SER A 113 -8.82 25.47 -4.97
CA SER A 113 -8.24 26.81 -4.83
C SER A 113 -8.62 27.71 -6.01
N LYS A 114 -8.54 27.19 -7.24
CA LYS A 114 -9.01 27.89 -8.44
C LYS A 114 -10.51 28.19 -8.39
N HIS A 115 -11.32 27.21 -7.99
CA HIS A 115 -12.77 27.37 -7.87
C HIS A 115 -13.16 28.37 -6.77
N ARG A 116 -12.46 28.37 -5.62
CA ARG A 116 -12.66 29.39 -4.58
C ARG A 116 -12.35 30.80 -5.09
N ARG A 117 -11.24 30.97 -5.81
CA ARG A 117 -10.87 32.26 -6.43
C ARG A 117 -11.93 32.68 -7.45
N SER A 118 -12.31 31.80 -8.38
CA SER A 118 -13.36 32.08 -9.38
C SER A 118 -14.71 32.46 -8.75
N ASN A 119 -15.22 31.68 -7.80
CA ASN A 119 -16.47 32.03 -7.09
C ASN A 119 -16.38 33.38 -6.38
N MET A 120 -15.22 33.69 -5.81
CA MET A 120 -14.96 34.96 -5.14
C MET A 120 -14.91 36.14 -6.13
N LEU A 121 -14.34 35.96 -7.32
CA LEU A 121 -14.35 36.96 -8.38
C LEU A 121 -15.78 37.20 -8.91
N VAL A 122 -16.56 36.13 -9.09
CA VAL A 122 -17.98 36.22 -9.48
C VAL A 122 -18.79 36.97 -8.41
N TRP A 123 -18.48 36.75 -7.12
CA TRP A 123 -19.07 37.52 -6.03
C TRP A 123 -18.73 39.00 -6.12
N LEU A 124 -17.46 39.36 -6.40
CA LEU A 124 -17.03 40.75 -6.57
C LEU A 124 -17.73 41.43 -7.75
N TYR A 125 -17.83 40.75 -8.89
CA TYR A 125 -18.52 41.29 -10.06
C TYR A 125 -20.00 41.54 -9.76
N GLY A 126 -20.66 40.60 -9.08
CA GLY A 126 -22.05 40.77 -8.66
C GLY A 126 -22.24 41.90 -7.64
N LEU A 127 -21.25 42.15 -6.77
CA LEU A 127 -21.22 43.31 -5.88
C LEU A 127 -21.09 44.61 -6.69
N PHE A 128 -20.14 44.68 -7.61
CA PHE A 128 -19.93 45.82 -8.49
C PHE A 128 -21.19 46.17 -9.27
N GLU A 129 -21.84 45.20 -9.92
CA GLU A 129 -23.09 45.47 -10.66
C GLU A 129 -24.20 45.98 -9.76
N ARG A 130 -24.33 45.46 -8.53
CA ARG A 130 -25.34 45.95 -7.59
C ARG A 130 -25.08 47.38 -7.15
N ILE A 131 -23.85 47.72 -6.80
CA ILE A 131 -23.47 49.09 -6.42
C ILE A 131 -23.71 50.02 -7.62
N ARG A 132 -23.26 49.61 -8.81
CA ARG A 132 -23.45 50.37 -10.06
C ARG A 132 -24.91 50.68 -10.34
N ASN A 133 -25.78 49.68 -10.20
CA ASN A 133 -27.20 49.83 -10.52
C ASN A 133 -27.97 50.67 -9.48
N LYS A 134 -27.49 50.77 -8.23
CA LYS A 134 -28.19 51.50 -7.15
C LYS A 134 -27.83 52.98 -7.05
N GLN A 135 -26.55 53.33 -7.18
CA GLN A 135 -26.08 54.70 -6.92
C GLN A 135 -25.12 55.23 -8.00
N GLY A 136 -24.79 54.43 -9.02
CA GLY A 136 -23.59 54.68 -9.84
C GLY A 136 -22.32 54.38 -9.04
N VAL A 137 -21.28 53.83 -9.68
CA VAL A 137 -20.01 53.56 -8.97
C VAL A 137 -19.16 54.84 -8.99
N GLU A 138 -19.51 55.79 -8.13
CA GLU A 138 -18.60 56.88 -7.79
C GLU A 138 -17.49 56.34 -6.88
N SER A 139 -16.26 56.78 -7.12
CA SER A 139 -15.08 56.40 -6.33
C SER A 139 -15.27 56.63 -4.83
N GLN A 140 -16.00 57.68 -4.44
CA GLN A 140 -16.30 58.00 -3.04
C GLN A 140 -17.23 57.00 -2.36
N VAL A 141 -18.27 56.53 -3.05
CA VAL A 141 -19.21 55.52 -2.52
C VAL A 141 -18.48 54.19 -2.32
N LEU A 142 -17.63 53.82 -3.29
CA LEU A 142 -16.81 52.62 -3.19
C LEU A 142 -15.82 52.70 -2.02
N MET A 143 -15.18 53.86 -1.84
CA MET A 143 -14.26 54.11 -0.73
C MET A 143 -14.91 53.95 0.64
N LYS A 144 -16.07 54.57 0.85
CA LYS A 144 -16.81 54.44 2.10
C LYS A 144 -17.24 53.00 2.36
N TYR A 145 -17.64 52.27 1.31
CA TYR A 145 -17.96 50.85 1.43
C TYR A 145 -16.72 49.99 1.79
N LEU A 146 -15.55 50.25 1.17
CA LEU A 146 -14.29 49.57 1.49
C LEU A 146 -13.84 49.83 2.94
N GLN A 147 -14.13 51.03 3.46
CA GLN A 147 -13.89 51.41 4.85
C GLN A 147 -14.97 50.87 5.82
N CYS A 148 -15.97 50.16 5.31
CA CYS A 148 -17.11 49.63 6.07
C CYS A 148 -17.89 50.72 6.83
N ASP A 149 -18.03 51.91 6.24
CA ASP A 149 -18.81 53.01 6.79
C ASP A 149 -20.28 52.57 7.01
N PRO A 150 -20.80 52.57 8.26
CA PRO A 150 -22.12 52.05 8.58
C PRO A 150 -23.24 52.71 7.77
N ASP A 151 -23.17 54.02 7.55
CA ASP A 151 -24.20 54.78 6.84
C ASP A 151 -24.24 54.37 5.37
N THR A 152 -23.07 54.17 4.78
CA THR A 152 -22.93 53.72 3.38
C THR A 152 -23.42 52.27 3.23
N VAL A 153 -23.03 51.36 4.13
CA VAL A 153 -23.47 49.96 4.09
C VAL A 153 -25.00 49.84 4.24
N GLN A 154 -25.60 50.64 5.12
CA GLN A 154 -27.05 50.70 5.29
C GLN A 154 -27.74 51.28 4.04
N SER A 155 -27.21 52.36 3.47
CA SER A 155 -27.78 53.00 2.28
C SER A 155 -27.77 52.11 1.03
N LEU A 156 -26.80 51.21 0.91
CA LEU A 156 -26.65 50.32 -0.25
C LEU A 156 -27.62 49.14 -0.23
N ASP A 157 -28.30 48.85 0.90
CA ASP A 157 -29.29 47.77 1.07
C ASP A 157 -28.85 46.46 0.38
N LEU A 158 -27.60 46.04 0.65
CA LEU A 158 -27.03 44.84 0.05
C LEU A 158 -27.50 43.60 0.81
N PRO A 159 -27.67 42.43 0.17
CA PRO A 159 -27.86 41.18 0.88
C PRO A 159 -26.72 40.88 1.85
N ARG A 160 -27.02 40.23 2.98
CA ARG A 160 -26.04 39.90 4.04
C ARG A 160 -24.75 39.24 3.56
N LYS A 161 -24.82 38.43 2.49
CA LYS A 161 -23.62 37.81 1.88
C LYS A 161 -22.59 38.80 1.34
N TYR A 162 -22.94 40.08 1.20
CA TYR A 162 -22.07 41.17 0.77
C TYR A 162 -21.59 42.07 1.92
N TYR A 163 -21.98 41.82 3.16
CA TYR A 163 -21.56 42.67 4.29
C TYR A 163 -20.15 42.37 4.77
N THR A 164 -19.62 41.20 4.42
CA THR A 164 -18.29 40.78 4.86
C THR A 164 -17.37 40.72 3.67
N TYR A 165 -16.32 41.54 3.72
CA TYR A 165 -15.23 41.46 2.76
C TYR A 165 -14.45 40.16 2.98
N PRO A 166 -14.25 39.32 1.94
CA PRO A 166 -13.35 38.18 2.04
C PRO A 166 -11.95 38.65 2.48
N SER A 167 -11.33 37.92 3.42
CA SER A 167 -10.05 38.29 4.03
C SER A 167 -8.93 38.53 3.02
N PHE A 168 -8.95 37.80 1.90
CA PHE A 168 -8.02 37.97 0.78
C PHE A 168 -8.06 39.39 0.18
N PHE A 169 -9.22 40.02 0.11
CA PHE A 169 -9.36 41.37 -0.44
C PHE A 169 -9.13 42.47 0.56
N GLN A 170 -9.19 42.22 1.86
CA GLN A 170 -8.86 43.24 2.86
C GLN A 170 -7.43 43.75 2.70
N GLN A 171 -6.51 42.88 2.27
CA GLN A 171 -5.11 43.23 1.99
C GLN A 171 -4.95 44.07 0.70
N ASN A 172 -5.71 43.78 -0.35
CA ASN A 172 -5.64 44.53 -1.61
C ASN A 172 -6.44 45.84 -1.54
N ALA A 173 -7.56 45.83 -0.81
CA ALA A 173 -8.39 47.00 -0.57
C ALA A 173 -7.62 48.12 0.14
N THR A 174 -6.74 47.76 1.09
CA THR A 174 -5.89 48.75 1.78
C THR A 174 -4.94 49.46 0.83
N ALA A 175 -4.46 48.79 -0.22
CA ALA A 175 -3.63 49.40 -1.26
C ALA A 175 -4.45 50.22 -2.28
N ALA A 176 -5.73 49.89 -2.48
CA ALA A 176 -6.62 50.61 -3.40
C ALA A 176 -7.17 51.93 -2.82
N ILE A 177 -7.27 52.03 -1.50
CA ILE A 177 -7.80 53.20 -0.77
C ILE A 177 -7.09 54.52 -1.15
N PRO A 178 -5.74 54.61 -1.17
CA PRO A 178 -5.04 55.84 -1.56
C PRO A 178 -5.31 56.25 -3.01
N VAL A 179 -5.32 55.30 -3.94
CA VAL A 179 -5.50 55.54 -5.38
C VAL A 179 -6.90 56.09 -5.68
N LEU A 180 -7.91 55.58 -4.99
CA LEU A 180 -9.28 56.05 -5.10
C LEU A 180 -9.50 57.43 -4.44
N ALA A 181 -8.73 57.76 -3.40
CA ALA A 181 -8.80 59.07 -2.74
C ALA A 181 -8.29 60.20 -3.65
N GLU A 182 -7.35 59.93 -4.54
CA GLU A 182 -6.79 60.89 -5.49
C GLU A 182 -7.67 61.13 -6.73
N THR A 183 -8.71 60.32 -6.94
CA THR A 183 -9.62 60.40 -8.10
C THR A 183 -11.06 60.70 -7.69
N PRO A 184 -11.36 61.89 -7.12
CA PRO A 184 -12.72 62.26 -6.78
C PRO A 184 -13.51 62.50 -8.09
N SER A 185 -14.63 61.79 -8.27
CA SER A 185 -15.64 62.03 -9.33
C SER A 185 -15.49 61.30 -10.67
N LYS A 186 -14.62 60.28 -10.81
CA LYS A 186 -14.68 59.40 -12.00
C LYS A 186 -15.68 58.27 -11.75
N THR A 187 -16.63 58.08 -12.67
CA THR A 187 -17.44 56.87 -12.75
C THR A 187 -16.55 55.69 -13.11
N LEU A 188 -16.45 54.73 -12.20
CA LEU A 188 -15.61 53.55 -12.38
C LEU A 188 -16.33 52.53 -13.26
N ASP A 189 -15.68 52.10 -14.34
CA ASP A 189 -16.11 50.95 -15.11
C ASP A 189 -15.59 49.64 -14.49
N TRP A 190 -16.01 48.49 -15.04
CA TRP A 190 -15.53 47.20 -14.53
C TRP A 190 -14.02 47.01 -14.72
N SER A 191 -13.45 47.61 -15.77
CA SER A 191 -12.01 47.51 -16.04
C SER A 191 -11.22 48.20 -14.93
N ASP A 192 -11.57 49.45 -14.63
CA ASP A 192 -11.02 50.26 -13.55
C ASP A 192 -11.23 49.56 -12.19
N PHE A 193 -12.44 49.04 -11.93
CA PHE A 193 -12.73 48.31 -10.70
C PHE A 193 -11.88 47.05 -10.55
N SER A 194 -11.73 46.27 -11.61
CA SER A 194 -10.96 45.03 -11.59
C SER A 194 -9.45 45.28 -11.39
N ALA A 195 -8.93 46.38 -11.95
CA ALA A 195 -7.55 46.80 -11.78
C ALA A 195 -7.21 47.13 -10.32
N LEU A 196 -8.14 47.71 -9.55
CA LEU A 196 -7.96 47.99 -8.12
C LEU A 196 -7.70 46.73 -7.28
N PHE A 197 -8.19 45.58 -7.73
CA PHE A 197 -7.97 44.29 -7.07
C PHE A 197 -6.82 43.50 -7.69
N GLY A 198 -6.06 44.09 -8.62
CA GLY A 198 -4.93 43.47 -9.30
C GLY A 198 -5.32 42.36 -10.28
N LEU A 199 -6.54 42.44 -10.86
CA LEU A 199 -7.00 41.47 -11.85
C LEU A 199 -6.47 41.84 -13.24
N SER A 200 -6.05 40.82 -13.98
CA SER A 200 -5.72 41.00 -15.39
C SER A 200 -7.00 41.26 -16.22
N PRO A 201 -6.91 41.93 -17.37
CA PRO A 201 -8.06 42.15 -18.26
C PRO A 201 -8.75 40.85 -18.68
N GLU A 202 -7.97 39.78 -18.90
CA GLU A 202 -8.46 38.46 -19.25
C GLU A 202 -9.26 37.82 -18.11
N GLU A 203 -8.75 37.85 -16.87
CA GLU A 203 -9.47 37.37 -15.68
C GLU A 203 -10.76 38.17 -15.43
N ALA A 204 -10.73 39.48 -15.68
CA ALA A 204 -11.88 40.35 -15.53
C ALA A 204 -12.99 40.01 -16.53
N GLU A 205 -12.64 39.71 -17.78
CA GLU A 205 -13.60 39.29 -18.81
C GLU A 205 -14.16 37.88 -18.52
N GLU A 206 -13.30 36.95 -18.11
CA GLU A 206 -13.71 35.59 -17.74
C GLU A 206 -14.69 35.62 -16.56
N THR A 207 -14.42 36.44 -15.54
CA THR A 207 -15.30 36.61 -14.39
C THR A 207 -16.68 37.11 -14.81
N ARG A 208 -16.74 38.05 -15.76
CA ARG A 208 -18.00 38.57 -16.30
C ARG A 208 -18.81 37.49 -17.01
N LYS A 209 -18.14 36.66 -17.84
CA LYS A 209 -18.77 35.50 -18.51
C LYS A 209 -19.29 34.47 -17.49
N GLN A 210 -18.50 34.16 -16.48
CA GLN A 210 -18.89 33.24 -15.41
C GLN A 210 -20.10 33.75 -14.61
N HIS A 211 -20.13 35.04 -14.27
CA HIS A 211 -21.28 35.64 -13.60
C HIS A 211 -22.55 35.59 -14.45
N ALA A 212 -22.46 35.90 -15.75
CA ALA A 212 -23.59 35.78 -16.67
C ALA A 212 -24.12 34.34 -16.72
N ALA A 213 -23.23 33.34 -16.78
CA ALA A 213 -23.62 31.93 -16.74
C ALA A 213 -24.33 31.56 -15.43
N VAL A 214 -23.84 32.04 -14.28
CA VAL A 214 -24.49 31.82 -12.96
C VAL A 214 -25.89 32.46 -12.92
N GLN A 215 -26.06 33.66 -13.48
CA GLN A 215 -27.38 34.28 -13.55
C GLN A 215 -28.35 33.50 -14.43
N ILE A 216 -27.91 33.05 -15.61
CA ILE A 216 -28.72 32.22 -16.51
C ILE A 216 -29.17 30.94 -15.80
N GLN A 217 -28.25 30.25 -15.12
CA GLN A 217 -28.55 29.04 -14.36
C GLN A 217 -29.52 29.30 -13.20
N ALA A 218 -29.36 30.42 -12.48
CA ALA A 218 -30.29 30.79 -11.42
C ALA A 218 -31.71 31.06 -11.97
N THR A 219 -31.82 31.71 -13.12
CA THR A 219 -33.12 31.95 -13.76
C THR A 219 -33.78 30.68 -14.28
N SER A 220 -33.00 29.73 -14.83
CA SER A 220 -33.53 28.44 -15.30
C SER A 220 -34.02 27.55 -14.15
N SER A 221 -33.29 27.52 -13.03
CA SER A 221 -33.75 26.79 -11.84
C SER A 221 -35.00 27.41 -11.20
N ILE A 222 -35.18 28.73 -11.29
CA ILE A 222 -36.41 29.40 -10.82
C ILE A 222 -37.59 29.10 -11.74
N SER A 223 -37.39 29.02 -13.06
CA SER A 223 -38.47 28.61 -13.99
C SER A 223 -38.87 27.15 -13.79
N GLU A 224 -37.92 26.24 -13.58
CA GLU A 224 -38.20 24.82 -13.29
C GLU A 224 -39.01 24.65 -12.00
N LEU A 225 -38.71 25.42 -10.95
CA LEU A 225 -39.49 25.41 -9.70
C LEU A 225 -40.91 25.97 -9.89
N ARG A 226 -41.08 26.99 -10.73
CA ARG A 226 -42.41 27.56 -11.03
C ARG A 226 -43.29 26.63 -11.88
N GLU A 227 -42.70 25.82 -12.74
CA GLU A 227 -43.44 24.80 -13.50
C GLU A 227 -43.92 23.65 -12.60
N THR A 228 -43.17 23.32 -11.53
CA THR A 228 -43.61 22.31 -10.55
C THR A 228 -44.70 22.80 -9.59
N ASP A 229 -44.87 24.12 -9.42
CA ASP A 229 -45.89 24.71 -8.56
C ASP A 229 -47.28 24.85 -9.26
N GLY A 230 -47.40 24.37 -10.51
CA GLY A 230 -48.66 24.27 -11.24
C GLY A 230 -49.63 23.20 -10.72
N GLU A 231 -49.17 22.29 -9.85
CA GLU A 231 -50.04 21.38 -9.10
C GLU A 231 -49.93 21.69 -7.61
N GLY A 232 -50.88 22.47 -7.10
CA GLY A 232 -50.95 22.86 -5.70
C GLY A 232 -50.84 21.67 -4.74
N ARG A 233 -49.68 21.51 -4.11
CA ARG A 233 -49.56 20.80 -2.83
C ARG A 233 -48.27 21.18 -2.10
N CYS A 234 -48.41 22.16 -1.20
CA CYS A 234 -47.42 22.49 -0.19
C CYS A 234 -47.28 21.30 0.78
N ARG A 235 -46.30 20.40 0.57
CA ARG A 235 -45.91 19.42 1.59
C ARG A 235 -45.05 20.14 2.61
N ARG A 236 -45.66 20.51 3.76
CA ARG A 236 -44.91 20.69 5.00
C ARG A 236 -44.19 19.38 5.26
N PHE A 237 -42.86 19.41 5.23
CA PHE A 237 -42.03 18.33 5.77
C PHE A 237 -42.32 18.25 7.27
N SER A 238 -43.12 17.27 7.66
CA SER A 238 -43.19 16.82 9.05
C SER A 238 -41.88 16.10 9.35
N GLU A 239 -41.04 16.73 10.17
CA GLU A 239 -39.92 16.10 10.86
C GLU A 239 -40.47 15.09 11.87
N ASP A 240 -40.69 13.85 11.45
CA ASP A 240 -40.85 12.74 12.38
C ASP A 240 -40.70 11.44 11.60
N GLU A 241 -39.47 10.93 11.51
CA GLU A 241 -39.19 9.49 11.47
C GLU A 241 -37.67 9.26 11.50
N GLY A 242 -37.15 9.06 12.70
CA GLY A 242 -35.73 8.78 12.88
C GLY A 242 -35.30 8.60 14.33
N ARG A 243 -36.17 8.04 15.19
CA ARG A 243 -35.81 7.65 16.57
C ARG A 243 -35.91 6.14 16.73
N GLU A 244 -34.84 5.47 16.32
CA GLU A 244 -34.04 4.60 17.18
C GLU A 244 -34.80 3.78 18.25
N LYS A 245 -35.05 2.50 17.96
CA LYS A 245 -35.09 1.39 18.92
C LYS A 245 -34.39 0.21 18.24
N ARG A 246 -33.18 -0.12 18.69
CA ARG A 246 -32.84 -1.25 19.58
C ARG A 246 -33.14 -2.60 18.97
#